data_AF-A0A2V6MB42-F1
#
_entry.id   AF-A0A2V6MB42-F1
#
_cell.length_a   1.000
_cell.length_b   1.000
_cell.length_c   1.000
_cell.angle_alpha   90.00
_cell.angle_beta   90.00
_cell.angle_gamma   90.00
#
_symmetry.space_group_name_H-M   'P 1'
#
loop_
_entity.id
_entity.type
_entity.pdbx_description
1 polymer ?
#
loop_
_entity_poly.entity_id
_entity_poly.type
_entity_poly.pdbx_seq_one_letter_code
_entity_poly.pdbx_strand_id
1 'polypeptide(L)'
;MLPQFSRAGNFEPKLYTSGGMRFYLPLLHDIVASEKPALIVTSGLGDAQAHLTFCQTAAQHNISSSCAAIRRATLDEDAADDPDWQRAQKATAEFFPTI
;
A
#
# COMPACT_ATOMS: atom_id res chain seq x y z
N MET A 1 -23.38 14.07 9.49
CA MET A 1 -22.84 12.96 10.30
C MET A 1 -21.50 12.62 9.67
N LEU A 2 -20.39 12.97 10.32
CA LEU A 2 -19.05 12.66 9.79
C LEU A 2 -18.83 11.15 9.91
N PRO A 3 -18.17 10.49 8.94
CA PRO A 3 -17.87 9.07 9.04
C PRO A 3 -17.06 8.83 10.32
N GLN A 4 -17.49 7.83 11.09
CA GLN A 4 -16.82 7.42 12.32
C GLN A 4 -15.54 6.68 11.91
N PHE A 5 -14.43 7.41 11.84
CA PHE A 5 -13.11 6.83 11.59
C PHE A 5 -12.84 5.76 12.66
N SER A 6 -12.66 4.51 12.24
CA SER A 6 -12.14 3.44 13.07
C SER A 6 -10.86 3.97 13.71
N ARG A 7 -10.86 4.16 15.04
CA ARG A 7 -9.71 4.72 15.75
C ARG A 7 -8.44 4.02 15.29
N ALA A 8 -7.52 4.75 14.66
CA ALA A 8 -6.18 4.29 14.28
C ALA A 8 -5.32 3.74 15.43
N GLY A 9 -5.87 3.63 16.64
CA GLY A 9 -5.17 3.21 17.87
C GLY A 9 -4.66 1.78 17.86
N ASN A 10 -5.06 0.94 16.90
CA ASN A 10 -4.56 -0.44 16.73
C ASN A 10 -3.94 -0.68 15.34
N PHE A 11 -3.74 0.35 14.53
CA PHE A 11 -3.10 0.17 13.22
C PHE A 11 -1.59 0.02 13.40
N GLU A 12 -1.08 -1.18 13.15
CA GLU A 12 0.35 -1.49 13.18
C GLU A 12 0.81 -1.88 11.77
N PRO A 13 1.47 -0.97 11.03
CA PRO A 13 1.91 -1.24 9.66
C PRO A 13 3.00 -2.32 9.64
N LYS A 14 2.86 -3.30 8.73
CA LYS A 14 3.85 -4.36 8.52
C LYS A 14 5.21 -3.85 8.07
N LEU A 15 5.22 -2.74 7.36
CA LEU A 15 6.44 -2.04 6.94
C LEU A 15 6.40 -0.62 7.47
N TYR A 16 7.43 -0.25 8.23
CA TYR A 16 7.60 1.08 8.76
C TYR A 16 9.00 1.59 8.44
N THR A 17 9.10 2.58 7.56
CA THR A 17 10.36 3.28 7.26
C THR A 17 10.31 4.71 7.79
N SER A 18 11.47 5.34 7.97
CA SER A 18 11.58 6.72 8.46
C SER A 18 11.12 7.80 7.47
N GLY A 19 10.69 7.41 6.27
CA GLY A 19 10.23 8.32 5.22
C GLY A 19 8.93 9.07 5.56
N GLY A 20 8.66 10.17 4.85
CA GLY A 20 7.48 11.02 5.06
C GLY A 20 6.13 10.30 4.92
N MET A 21 6.10 9.16 4.22
CA MET A 21 4.90 8.34 4.06
C MET A 21 4.32 7.85 5.40
N ARG A 22 5.17 7.68 6.42
CA ARG A 22 4.76 7.19 7.75
C ARG A 22 3.65 8.01 8.42
N PHE A 23 3.57 9.30 8.12
CA PHE A 23 2.55 10.20 8.70
C PHE A 23 1.17 10.02 8.05
N TYR A 24 1.12 9.42 6.87
CA TYR A 24 -0.11 9.22 6.11
C TYR A 24 -0.69 7.82 6.27
N LEU A 25 0.08 6.83 6.77
CA LEU A 25 -0.39 5.44 6.88
C LEU A 25 -1.71 5.30 7.66
N PRO A 26 -1.92 5.99 8.80
CA PRO A 26 -3.20 5.91 9.50
C PRO A 26 -4.39 6.37 8.65
N LEU A 27 -4.19 7.44 7.86
CA LEU A 27 -5.21 7.93 6.94
C LEU A 27 -5.48 6.92 5.81
N LEU A 28 -4.44 6.31 5.26
CA LEU A 28 -4.58 5.30 4.20
C LEU A 28 -5.33 4.05 4.69
N HIS A 29 -5.05 3.61 5.92
CA HIS A 29 -5.81 2.57 6.59
C HIS A 29 -7.30 2.97 6.71
N ASP A 30 -7.57 4.15 7.24
CA ASP A 30 -8.93 4.60 7.49
C ASP A 30 -9.77 4.71 6.22
N ILE A 31 -9.16 5.16 5.11
CA ILE A 31 -9.80 5.20 3.79
C ILE A 31 -10.22 3.79 3.35
N VAL A 32 -9.33 2.80 3.41
CA VAL A 32 -9.67 1.43 2.96
C VAL A 32 -10.69 0.78 3.87
N ALA A 33 -10.57 0.96 5.18
CA ALA A 33 -11.52 0.42 6.16
C ALA A 33 -12.93 1.02 5.99
N SER A 34 -13.02 2.31 5.64
CA SER A 34 -14.28 3.02 5.38
C SER A 34 -14.89 2.62 4.04
N GLU A 35 -14.13 2.78 2.96
CA GLU A 35 -14.66 2.69 1.59
C GLU A 35 -14.80 1.25 1.11
N LYS A 36 -14.07 0.30 1.72
CA LYS A 36 -14.09 -1.14 1.38
C LYS A 36 -13.96 -1.38 -0.14
N PRO A 37 -12.92 -0.84 -0.78
CA PRO A 37 -12.77 -0.90 -2.23
C PRO A 37 -12.67 -2.35 -2.71
N ALA A 38 -13.25 -2.64 -3.87
CA ALA A 38 -13.09 -3.93 -4.54
C ALA A 38 -11.75 -4.03 -5.30
N LEU A 39 -11.14 -2.89 -5.63
CA LEU A 39 -9.86 -2.81 -6.34
C LEU A 39 -9.03 -1.64 -5.81
N ILE A 40 -7.77 -1.94 -5.50
CA ILE A 40 -6.76 -0.97 -5.06
C ILE A 40 -5.62 -1.03 -6.07
N VAL A 41 -5.36 0.09 -6.73
CA VAL A 41 -4.24 0.24 -7.67
C VAL A 41 -3.29 1.32 -7.16
N THR A 42 -2.03 0.96 -6.94
CA THR A 42 -0.99 1.90 -6.54
C THR A 42 -0.03 2.15 -7.71
N SER A 43 0.03 3.40 -8.19
CA SER A 43 0.94 3.80 -9.26
C SER A 43 2.23 4.38 -8.67
N GLY A 44 3.34 3.67 -8.88
CA GLY A 44 4.61 3.93 -8.22
C GLY A 44 4.60 3.45 -6.77
N LEU A 45 5.62 2.70 -6.37
CA LEU A 45 5.67 2.12 -5.03
C LEU A 45 6.50 2.95 -4.04
N GLY A 46 7.48 3.74 -4.49
CA GLY A 46 8.40 4.42 -3.58
C GLY A 46 9.04 3.42 -2.62
N ASP A 47 8.81 3.58 -1.32
CA ASP A 47 9.26 2.66 -0.27
C ASP A 47 8.26 1.54 0.09
N ALA A 48 7.25 1.32 -0.76
CA ALA A 48 6.16 0.34 -0.63
C ALA A 48 5.16 0.59 0.52
N GLN A 49 5.39 1.52 1.44
CA GLN A 49 4.57 1.64 2.67
C GLN A 49 3.09 1.92 2.38
N ALA A 50 2.80 2.78 1.40
CA ALA A 50 1.43 3.12 1.04
C ALA A 50 0.67 1.90 0.51
N HIS A 51 1.27 1.20 -0.47
CA HIS A 51 0.68 0.01 -1.08
C HIS A 51 0.44 -1.09 -0.05
N LEU A 52 1.45 -1.38 0.79
CA LEU A 52 1.37 -2.37 1.84
C LEU A 52 0.28 -2.01 2.86
N THR A 53 0.16 -0.75 3.25
CA THR A 53 -0.88 -0.29 4.17
C THR A 53 -2.27 -0.54 3.60
N PHE A 54 -2.50 -0.23 2.33
CA PHE A 54 -3.79 -0.48 1.69
C PHE A 54 -4.15 -1.97 1.69
N CYS A 55 -3.24 -2.81 1.23
CA CYS A 55 -3.49 -4.26 1.08
C CYS A 55 -3.56 -4.97 2.44
N GLN A 56 -2.75 -4.53 3.40
CA GLN A 56 -2.84 -5.02 4.78
C GLN A 56 -4.19 -4.68 5.39
N THR A 57 -4.68 -3.47 5.19
CA THR A 57 -5.98 -3.05 5.72
C THR A 57 -7.11 -3.88 5.11
N ALA A 58 -7.10 -4.06 3.78
CA ALA A 58 -8.09 -4.90 3.11
C ALA A 58 -8.12 -6.33 3.70
N ALA A 59 -6.94 -6.93 3.89
CA ALA A 59 -6.82 -8.25 4.51
C ALA A 59 -7.29 -8.28 5.97
N GLN A 60 -6.87 -7.32 6.81
CA GLN A 60 -7.24 -7.28 8.24
C GLN A 60 -8.75 -7.12 8.47
N HIS A 61 -9.43 -6.40 7.57
CA HIS A 61 -10.87 -6.14 7.65
C HIS A 61 -11.71 -7.13 6.84
N ASN A 62 -11.11 -8.19 6.29
CA ASN A 62 -11.78 -9.18 5.42
C ASN A 62 -12.53 -8.54 4.24
N ILE A 63 -11.96 -7.48 3.67
CA ILE A 63 -12.51 -6.81 2.49
C ILE A 63 -12.09 -7.63 1.27
N SER A 64 -13.07 -8.02 0.45
CA SER A 64 -12.83 -8.70 -0.84
C SER A 64 -12.26 -7.71 -1.86
N SER A 65 -10.98 -7.35 -1.71
CA SER A 65 -10.26 -6.42 -2.58
C SER A 65 -9.18 -7.12 -3.38
N SER A 66 -9.04 -6.76 -4.65
CA SER A 66 -7.82 -7.00 -5.42
C SER A 66 -6.82 -5.87 -5.20
N CYS A 67 -5.54 -6.20 -5.05
CA CYS A 67 -4.45 -5.25 -4.87
C CYS A 67 -3.47 -5.37 -6.04
N ALA A 68 -3.18 -4.26 -6.71
CA ALA A 68 -2.22 -4.20 -7.81
C ALA A 68 -1.28 -3.01 -7.66
N ALA A 69 -0.02 -3.22 -8.01
CA ALA A 69 1.00 -2.18 -8.09
C ALA A 69 1.41 -2.00 -9.55
N ILE A 70 1.48 -0.75 -10.02
CA ILE A 70 1.87 -0.41 -11.38
C ILE A 70 3.16 0.40 -11.31
N ARG A 71 4.18 -0.05 -12.05
CA ARG A 71 5.43 0.71 -12.22
C ARG A 71 5.14 1.96 -13.03
N ARG A 72 5.63 3.12 -12.57
CA ARG A 72 5.58 4.37 -13.33
C ARG A 72 6.91 4.54 -14.06
N ALA A 73 7.06 3.82 -15.16
CA ALA A 73 8.24 3.94 -16.04
C ALA A 73 8.08 5.10 -17.02
N THR A 74 9.19 5.76 -17.37
CA THR A 74 9.28 6.49 -18.65
C THR A 74 9.52 5.51 -19.80
N LEU A 75 9.20 5.88 -21.05
CA LEU A 75 9.19 4.97 -22.22
C LEU A 75 10.52 4.23 -22.44
N ASP A 76 11.64 4.82 -22.04
CA ASP A 76 12.99 4.32 -22.29
C ASP A 76 13.67 3.76 -21.02
N GLU A 77 12.93 3.59 -19.93
CA GLU A 77 13.47 3.15 -18.65
C GLU A 77 13.18 1.66 -18.43
N ASP A 78 14.23 0.85 -18.29
CA ASP A 78 14.09 -0.56 -17.92
C ASP A 78 13.74 -0.69 -16.43
N ALA A 79 12.94 -1.70 -16.08
CA ALA A 79 12.70 -2.04 -14.67
C ALA A 79 13.97 -2.57 -13.97
N ALA A 80 14.92 -3.10 -14.73
CA ALA A 80 16.24 -3.49 -14.25
C ALA A 80 17.04 -2.30 -13.69
N ASP A 81 16.77 -1.09 -14.18
CA ASP A 81 17.51 0.14 -13.87
C ASP A 81 16.85 0.97 -12.75
N ASP A 82 15.74 0.50 -12.17
CA ASP A 82 14.98 1.15 -11.10
C ASP A 82 15.14 0.38 -9.77
N PRO A 83 16.21 0.66 -9.00
CA PRO A 83 16.51 -0.06 -7.76
C PRO A 83 15.45 0.17 -6.67
N ASP A 84 14.75 1.30 -6.71
CA ASP A 84 13.68 1.60 -5.76
C ASP A 84 12.43 0.77 -6.07
N TRP A 85 12.06 0.64 -7.35
CA TRP A 85 11.02 -0.30 -7.78
C TRP A 85 11.35 -1.74 -7.39
N GLN A 86 12.58 -2.20 -7.63
CA GLN A 86 12.98 -3.57 -7.27
C GLN A 86 12.90 -3.81 -5.76
N ARG A 87 13.38 -2.84 -4.95
CA ARG A 87 13.33 -2.94 -3.49
C ARG A 87 11.89 -2.97 -3.00
N ALA A 88 11.04 -2.12 -3.56
CA ALA A 88 9.64 -2.06 -3.21
C ALA A 88 8.86 -3.31 -3.64
N GLN A 89 9.14 -3.85 -4.83
CA GLN A 89 8.58 -5.10 -5.30
C GLN A 89 8.98 -6.26 -4.39
N LYS A 90 10.26 -6.34 -3.99
CA LYS A 90 10.75 -7.35 -3.04
C LYS A 90 10.05 -7.23 -1.68
N ALA A 91 9.95 -6.02 -1.15
CA ALA A 91 9.24 -5.76 0.11
C ALA A 91 7.76 -6.15 0.01
N THR A 92 7.14 -5.94 -1.14
CA THR A 92 5.72 -6.29 -1.36
C THR A 92 5.52 -7.80 -1.48
N ALA A 93 6.41 -8.49 -2.20
CA ALA A 93 6.37 -9.94 -2.41
C ALA A 93 6.50 -10.75 -1.11
N GLU A 94 7.16 -10.19 -0.09
CA GLU A 94 7.23 -10.81 1.25
C GLU A 94 5.85 -10.90 1.92
N PHE A 95 4.96 -9.95 1.64
CA PHE A 95 3.67 -9.84 2.33
C PHE A 95 2.47 -10.23 1.47
N PHE A 96 2.58 -10.16 0.15
CA PHE A 96 1.51 -10.46 -0.79
C PHE A 96 2.07 -11.27 -1.98
N PRO A 97 1.44 -12.39 -2.35
CA PRO A 97 1.86 -13.13 -3.53
C PRO A 97 1.68 -12.28 -4.78
N THR A 98 2.75 -12.12 -5.56
CA THR A 98 2.67 -11.64 -6.94
C THR A 98 1.84 -12.63 -7.76
N ILE A 99 0.77 -12.13 -8.39
CA ILE A 99 -0.04 -12.88 -9.36
C ILE A 99 0.76 -13.02 -10.66
#